data_AF-A0A7Y6UBC7-F1
#
_entry.id   AF-A0A7Y6UBC7-F1
#
_cell.length_a   1.000
_cell.length_b   1.000
_cell.length_c   1.000
_cell.angle_alpha   90.00
_cell.angle_beta   90.00
_cell.angle_gamma   90.00
#
_symmetry.space_group_name_H-M   'P 1'
#
loop_
_entity.id
_entity.type
_entity.pdbx_description
1 polymer ?
#
loop_
_entity_poly.entity_id
_entity_poly.type
_entity_poly.pdbx_seq_one_letter_code
_entity_poly.pdbx_strand_id
1 'polypeptide(L)'
;VGNQKHVTIIAGDNKYFTLRDKGQSCILKAVARMGSDDITTGLTYKWYNQTNGAWTVMSGKTTQTLTVTNDMVDTTGVFKVEVYQSGKLIGQDTQSVMDASDPFDLILNPTPEDETIRESGDTVVYKPILVKRGSTTKYKDMTFYFVFMDSAGVVLNPSTSGTAATSGTCTWDMCQQAGGNVAWTITTKE
;
A
#
# COMPACT_ATOMS: atom_id res chain seq x y z
N VAL A 1 6.76 -44.98 -0.18
CA VAL A 1 6.35 -43.57 0.10
C VAL A 1 7.45 -42.94 0.94
N GLY A 2 7.93 -41.74 0.61
CA GLY A 2 9.17 -41.17 1.18
C GLY A 2 9.04 -40.76 2.65
N ASN A 3 10.00 -41.19 3.48
CA ASN A 3 10.08 -40.87 4.92
C ASN A 3 10.60 -39.45 5.23
N GLN A 4 10.60 -38.55 4.25
CA GLN A 4 11.15 -37.21 4.43
C GLN A 4 10.08 -36.26 4.96
N LYS A 5 10.39 -35.55 6.04
CA LYS A 5 9.54 -34.48 6.57
C LYS A 5 9.64 -33.27 5.65
N HIS A 6 8.51 -32.63 5.39
CA HIS A 6 8.44 -31.36 4.68
C HIS A 6 7.53 -30.39 5.43
N VAL A 7 7.76 -29.11 5.20
CA VAL A 7 6.98 -28.00 5.76
C VAL A 7 6.46 -27.19 4.59
N THR A 8 5.21 -26.75 4.68
CA THR A 8 4.62 -25.85 3.69
C THR A 8 3.81 -24.78 4.42
N ILE A 9 3.85 -23.55 3.93
CA ILE A 9 2.93 -22.49 4.32
C ILE A 9 1.70 -22.62 3.42
N ILE A 10 0.54 -22.80 4.05
CA ILE A 10 -0.76 -22.78 3.39
C ILE A 10 -1.57 -21.59 3.87
N ALA A 11 -2.63 -21.25 3.13
CA ALA A 11 -3.59 -20.25 3.57
C ALA A 11 -4.33 -20.78 4.81
N GLY A 12 -4.27 -20.03 5.90
CA GLY A 12 -5.02 -20.30 7.13
C GLY A 12 -6.42 -19.68 7.12
N ASP A 13 -6.75 -18.89 6.10
CA ASP A 13 -8.06 -18.30 5.87
C ASP A 13 -8.39 -18.26 4.36
N ASN A 14 -9.59 -17.77 4.03
CA ASN A 14 -10.07 -17.64 2.65
C ASN A 14 -9.53 -16.38 1.92
N LYS A 15 -8.48 -15.74 2.45
CA LYS A 15 -7.88 -14.55 1.84
C LYS A 15 -6.66 -14.88 0.97
N TYR A 16 -6.18 -16.13 0.98
CA TYR A 16 -5.19 -16.66 0.05
C TYR A 16 -3.95 -15.74 -0.08
N PHE A 17 -3.38 -15.36 1.06
CA PHE A 17 -2.20 -14.49 1.14
C PHE A 17 -2.37 -13.11 0.49
N THR A 18 -3.61 -12.63 0.38
CA THR A 18 -3.92 -11.33 -0.22
C THR A 18 -4.64 -10.45 0.79
N LEU A 19 -4.17 -9.22 0.95
CA LEU A 19 -4.86 -8.17 1.68
C LEU A 19 -5.61 -7.31 0.65
N ARG A 20 -6.94 -7.42 0.64
CA ARG A 20 -7.77 -6.77 -0.38
C ARG A 20 -8.22 -5.37 0.04
N ASP A 21 -8.58 -5.23 1.32
CA ASP A 21 -9.00 -3.95 1.90
C ASP A 21 -8.06 -3.53 3.04
N LYS A 22 -8.07 -2.24 3.39
CA LYS A 22 -7.31 -1.73 4.54
C LYS A 22 -7.89 -2.21 5.86
N GLY A 23 -7.03 -2.32 6.86
CA GLY A 23 -7.38 -2.80 8.20
C GLY A 23 -7.66 -4.30 8.25
N GLN A 24 -7.44 -5.03 7.15
CA GLN A 24 -7.59 -6.47 7.12
C GLN A 24 -6.29 -7.19 7.47
N SER A 25 -6.43 -8.49 7.65
CA SER A 25 -5.32 -9.42 7.81
C SER A 25 -5.60 -10.70 7.05
N CYS A 26 -4.55 -11.37 6.60
CA CYS A 26 -4.60 -12.77 6.16
C CYS A 26 -3.86 -13.67 7.14
N ILE A 27 -4.09 -14.98 7.04
CA ILE A 27 -3.45 -15.97 7.92
C ILE A 27 -2.55 -16.88 7.09
N LEU A 28 -1.29 -16.96 7.48
CA LEU A 28 -0.35 -17.99 7.03
C LEU A 28 -0.38 -19.12 8.04
N LYS A 29 -0.43 -20.38 7.59
CA LYS A 29 -0.43 -21.56 8.45
C LYS A 29 0.69 -22.51 8.02
N ALA A 30 1.60 -22.81 8.94
CA ALA A 30 2.63 -23.81 8.73
C ALA A 30 2.07 -25.23 8.92
N VAL A 31 2.26 -26.09 7.93
CA VAL A 31 1.88 -27.51 7.99
C VAL A 31 3.11 -28.36 7.77
N ALA A 32 3.42 -29.22 8.74
CA ALA A 32 4.49 -30.21 8.64
C ALA A 32 3.88 -31.57 8.30
N ARG A 33 4.49 -32.30 7.37
CA ARG A 33 4.02 -33.60 6.89
C ARG A 33 5.13 -34.62 6.76
N MET A 34 4.77 -35.89 6.88
CA MET A 34 5.61 -37.04 6.56
C MET A 34 4.81 -37.96 5.63
N GLY A 35 5.20 -38.03 4.36
CA GLY A 35 4.32 -38.61 3.34
C GLY A 35 3.01 -37.82 3.23
N SER A 36 1.87 -38.52 3.33
CA SER A 36 0.52 -37.92 3.31
C SER A 36 0.04 -37.40 4.67
N ASP A 37 0.75 -37.74 5.75
CA ASP A 37 0.24 -37.55 7.10
C ASP A 37 0.76 -36.25 7.71
N ASP A 38 -0.15 -35.50 8.34
CA ASP A 38 0.19 -34.29 9.08
C ASP A 38 0.87 -34.64 10.40
N ILE A 39 1.99 -33.95 10.69
CA ILE A 39 2.64 -33.98 11.99
C ILE A 39 2.00 -32.88 12.83
N THR A 40 1.36 -33.26 13.95
CA THR A 40 0.55 -32.32 14.75
C THR A 40 1.07 -32.11 16.18
N THR A 41 2.08 -32.87 16.61
CA THR A 41 2.57 -32.85 18.00
C THR A 41 4.06 -32.52 18.11
N GLY A 42 4.44 -31.89 19.22
CA GLY A 42 5.83 -31.56 19.54
C GLY A 42 6.47 -30.53 18.61
N LEU A 43 5.66 -29.72 17.93
CA LEU A 43 6.13 -28.72 16.97
C LEU A 43 6.30 -27.35 17.62
N THR A 44 7.38 -26.66 17.26
CA THR A 44 7.61 -25.25 17.58
C THR A 44 7.97 -24.48 16.32
N TYR A 45 7.57 -23.20 16.27
CA TYR A 45 7.65 -22.39 15.06
C TYR A 45 8.51 -21.15 15.30
N LYS A 46 9.25 -20.73 14.27
CA LYS A 46 9.90 -19.43 14.22
C LYS A 46 9.54 -18.75 12.91
N TRP A 47 8.91 -17.59 13.00
CA TRP A 47 8.55 -16.78 11.85
C TRP A 47 9.57 -15.67 11.60
N TYR A 48 9.78 -15.38 10.32
CA TYR A 48 10.68 -14.34 9.84
C TYR A 48 9.98 -13.51 8.77
N ASN A 49 10.35 -12.24 8.67
CA ASN A 49 10.04 -11.38 7.54
C ASN A 49 11.33 -11.03 6.80
N GLN A 50 11.23 -10.77 5.50
CA GLN A 50 12.36 -10.25 4.73
C GLN A 50 12.33 -8.72 4.75
N THR A 51 13.41 -8.10 5.20
CA THR A 51 13.60 -6.64 5.16
C THR A 51 14.96 -6.34 4.53
N ASN A 52 15.00 -5.53 3.48
CA ASN A 52 16.23 -5.16 2.76
C ASN A 52 17.09 -6.38 2.35
N GLY A 53 16.45 -7.44 1.88
CA GLY A 53 17.12 -8.68 1.46
C GLY A 53 17.54 -9.63 2.60
N ALA A 54 17.43 -9.21 3.86
CA ALA A 54 17.81 -10.00 5.03
C ALA A 54 16.58 -10.59 5.74
N TRP A 55 16.72 -11.82 6.25
CA TRP A 55 15.70 -12.46 7.09
C TRP A 55 15.82 -11.97 8.54
N THR A 56 14.78 -11.32 9.05
CA THR A 56 14.70 -10.88 10.44
C THR A 56 13.70 -11.74 11.19
N VAL A 57 14.06 -12.22 12.38
CA VAL A 57 13.15 -13.00 13.21
C VAL A 57 12.05 -12.11 13.77
N MET A 58 10.81 -12.58 13.67
CA MET A 58 9.65 -11.87 14.20
C MET A 58 9.45 -12.25 15.66
N SER A 59 9.92 -11.38 16.57
CA SER A 59 9.87 -11.62 18.01
C SER A 59 8.46 -11.98 18.49
N GLY A 60 8.35 -13.02 19.33
CA GLY A 60 7.09 -13.51 19.89
C GLY A 60 6.17 -14.25 18.90
N LYS A 61 6.52 -14.38 17.61
CA LYS A 61 5.74 -15.13 16.62
C LYS A 61 6.17 -16.59 16.59
N THR A 62 5.63 -17.39 17.51
CA THR A 62 6.02 -18.80 17.73
C THR A 62 4.87 -19.81 17.53
N THR A 63 3.70 -19.33 17.13
CA THR A 63 2.51 -20.16 16.84
C THR A 63 2.56 -20.79 15.45
N GLN A 64 1.76 -21.84 15.24
CA GLN A 64 1.61 -22.50 13.93
C GLN A 64 1.16 -21.52 12.84
N THR A 65 0.35 -20.54 13.22
CA THR A 65 -0.17 -19.51 12.34
C THR A 65 0.53 -18.18 12.55
N LEU A 66 0.67 -17.41 11.47
CA LEU A 66 1.07 -16.01 11.49
C LEU A 66 -0.07 -15.16 10.90
N THR A 67 -0.55 -14.19 11.67
CA THR A 67 -1.45 -13.15 11.18
C THR A 67 -0.62 -12.04 10.56
N VAL A 68 -0.84 -11.78 9.28
CA VAL A 68 -0.17 -10.72 8.52
C VAL A 68 -1.19 -9.61 8.25
N THR A 69 -0.88 -8.39 8.68
CA THR A 69 -1.72 -7.20 8.51
C THR A 69 -1.16 -6.29 7.42
N ASN A 70 -1.94 -5.28 6.99
CA ASN A 70 -1.48 -4.28 6.01
C ASN A 70 -0.19 -3.56 6.45
N ASP A 71 -0.01 -3.28 7.74
CA ASP A 71 1.20 -2.56 8.22
C ASP A 71 2.50 -3.37 8.12
N MET A 72 2.39 -4.66 7.80
CA MET A 72 3.54 -5.56 7.62
C MET A 72 3.94 -5.70 6.15
N VAL A 73 3.17 -5.11 5.21
CA VAL A 73 3.31 -5.31 3.77
C VAL A 73 3.06 -4.01 3.01
N ASP A 74 4.08 -3.43 2.37
CA ASP A 74 3.90 -2.21 1.58
C ASP A 74 3.25 -2.45 0.21
N THR A 75 3.55 -3.57 -0.43
CA THR A 75 2.95 -4.04 -1.71
C THR A 75 3.09 -5.54 -1.82
N THR A 76 4.30 -6.03 -1.54
CA THR A 76 4.58 -7.45 -1.38
C THR A 76 5.50 -7.65 -0.20
N GLY A 77 5.11 -8.53 0.72
CA GLY A 77 5.92 -8.93 1.86
C GLY A 77 6.22 -10.41 1.75
N VAL A 78 7.43 -10.82 2.10
CA VAL A 78 7.83 -12.24 2.08
C VAL A 78 8.09 -12.71 3.50
N PHE A 79 7.46 -13.82 3.86
CA PHE A 79 7.53 -14.43 5.18
C PHE A 79 8.13 -15.82 5.09
N LYS A 80 8.91 -16.21 6.09
CA LYS A 80 9.47 -17.56 6.23
C LYS A 80 9.03 -18.17 7.55
N VAL A 81 8.76 -19.47 7.56
CA VAL A 81 8.63 -20.25 8.79
C VAL A 81 9.72 -21.31 8.86
N GLU A 82 10.30 -21.49 10.03
CA GLU A 82 11.08 -22.68 10.40
C GLU A 82 10.27 -23.49 11.41
N VAL A 83 10.11 -24.79 11.16
CA VAL A 83 9.41 -25.70 12.05
C VAL A 83 10.38 -26.70 12.64
N TYR A 84 10.33 -26.84 13.95
CA TYR A 84 11.19 -27.72 14.71
C TYR A 84 10.34 -28.78 15.41
N GLN A 85 10.89 -29.98 15.55
CA GLN A 85 10.33 -31.04 16.38
C GLN A 85 11.39 -31.50 17.37
N SER A 86 11.07 -31.48 18.67
CA SER A 86 12.02 -31.81 19.74
C SER A 86 13.34 -31.02 19.64
N GLY A 87 13.25 -29.73 19.29
CA GLY A 87 14.40 -28.84 19.13
C GLY A 87 15.19 -28.99 17.82
N LYS A 88 14.87 -29.97 16.97
CA LYS A 88 15.54 -30.17 15.67
C LYS A 88 14.71 -29.58 14.53
N LEU A 89 15.34 -28.81 13.64
CA LEU A 89 14.69 -28.29 12.44
C LEU A 89 14.24 -29.47 11.55
N ILE A 90 12.95 -29.51 11.21
CA ILE A 90 12.37 -30.54 10.33
C ILE A 90 12.02 -29.99 8.94
N GLY A 91 11.95 -28.67 8.80
CA GLY A 91 11.73 -28.02 7.51
C GLY A 91 11.48 -26.52 7.66
N GLN A 92 11.46 -25.84 6.53
CA GLN A 92 11.15 -24.43 6.41
C GLN A 92 10.46 -24.17 5.08
N ASP A 93 9.72 -23.07 5.00
CA ASP A 93 9.08 -22.63 3.77
C ASP A 93 8.93 -21.10 3.75
N THR A 94 8.77 -20.53 2.55
CA THR A 94 8.59 -19.10 2.32
C THR A 94 7.31 -18.82 1.56
N GLN A 95 6.61 -17.75 1.91
CA GLN A 95 5.37 -17.33 1.25
C GLN A 95 5.31 -15.82 1.09
N SER A 96 4.96 -15.38 -0.12
CA SER A 96 4.66 -13.98 -0.40
C SER A 96 3.21 -13.65 -0.03
N VAL A 97 3.01 -12.46 0.53
CA VAL A 97 1.71 -11.83 0.76
C VAL A 97 1.64 -10.59 -0.10
N MET A 98 0.56 -10.45 -0.85
CA MET A 98 0.29 -9.26 -1.67
C MET A 98 -0.65 -8.34 -0.92
N ASP A 99 -0.25 -7.08 -0.74
CA ASP A 99 -1.20 -6.01 -0.42
C ASP A 99 -1.74 -5.44 -1.73
N ALA A 100 -2.93 -5.88 -2.12
CA ALA A 100 -3.63 -5.45 -3.32
C ALA A 100 -4.55 -4.25 -3.06
N SER A 101 -4.50 -3.68 -1.85
CA SER A 101 -5.42 -2.64 -1.41
C SER A 101 -5.08 -1.23 -1.92
N ASP A 102 -4.30 -1.09 -3.02
CA ASP A 102 -3.78 0.15 -3.65
C ASP A 102 -3.19 1.15 -2.64
N PRO A 103 -1.87 1.37 -2.64
CA PRO A 103 -1.23 1.84 -1.42
C PRO A 103 -1.63 3.28 -1.05
N PHE A 104 -1.98 4.15 -2.01
CA PHE A 104 -2.22 5.57 -1.73
C PHE A 104 -3.29 6.24 -2.62
N ASP A 105 -4.04 7.17 -2.02
CA ASP A 105 -4.92 8.12 -2.71
C ASP A 105 -4.38 9.55 -2.57
N LEU A 106 -4.88 10.45 -3.41
CA LEU A 106 -4.76 11.90 -3.25
C LEU A 106 -6.08 12.49 -2.78
N ILE A 107 -6.07 13.19 -1.65
CA ILE A 107 -7.17 14.06 -1.24
C ILE A 107 -6.75 15.49 -1.60
N LEU A 108 -7.49 16.15 -2.48
CA LEU A 108 -7.06 17.39 -3.15
C LEU A 108 -7.27 18.66 -2.30
N ASN A 109 -8.22 18.63 -1.37
CA ASN A 109 -8.60 19.74 -0.48
C ASN A 109 -8.68 21.10 -1.21
N PRO A 110 -9.63 21.27 -2.16
CA PRO A 110 -9.86 22.55 -2.81
C PRO A 110 -10.40 23.60 -1.81
N THR A 111 -10.16 24.86 -2.09
CA THR A 111 -10.75 26.00 -1.37
C THR A 111 -11.08 27.11 -2.37
N PRO A 112 -12.36 27.48 -2.58
CA PRO A 112 -13.55 26.93 -1.92
C PRO A 112 -13.80 25.45 -2.29
N GLU A 113 -14.57 24.74 -1.45
CA GLU A 113 -14.86 23.31 -1.62
C GLU A 113 -15.69 23.02 -2.87
N ASP A 114 -16.53 23.97 -3.30
CA ASP A 114 -17.34 23.87 -4.52
C ASP A 114 -16.54 24.13 -5.81
N GLU A 115 -15.23 24.38 -5.70
CA GLU A 115 -14.29 24.66 -6.81
C GLU A 115 -14.80 25.75 -7.78
N THR A 116 -15.65 26.66 -7.30
CA THR A 116 -16.31 27.64 -8.16
C THR A 116 -15.60 28.98 -8.12
N ILE A 117 -15.29 29.51 -9.30
CA ILE A 117 -14.78 30.87 -9.50
C ILE A 117 -15.90 31.68 -10.19
N ARG A 118 -16.38 32.76 -9.56
CA ARG A 118 -17.59 33.48 -10.00
C ARG A 118 -17.27 34.85 -10.56
N GLU A 119 -16.26 35.52 -10.01
CA GLU A 119 -15.90 36.86 -10.40
C GLU A 119 -14.38 37.12 -10.35
N SER A 120 -13.97 38.28 -10.85
CA SER A 120 -12.57 38.68 -10.87
C SER A 120 -12.00 38.77 -9.46
N GLY A 121 -10.85 38.13 -9.24
CA GLY A 121 -10.21 38.03 -7.93
C GLY A 121 -10.48 36.70 -7.22
N ASP A 122 -11.51 35.94 -7.64
CA ASP A 122 -11.75 34.60 -7.13
C ASP A 122 -10.66 33.63 -7.57
N THR A 123 -10.40 32.64 -6.70
CA THR A 123 -9.46 31.56 -6.97
C THR A 123 -9.95 30.26 -6.34
N VAL A 124 -9.48 29.14 -6.90
CA VAL A 124 -9.55 27.83 -6.24
C VAL A 124 -8.13 27.38 -5.93
N VAL A 125 -7.85 27.16 -4.65
CA VAL A 125 -6.55 26.70 -4.17
C VAL A 125 -6.64 25.22 -3.81
N TYR A 126 -5.85 24.38 -4.46
CA TYR A 126 -5.71 22.96 -4.15
C TYR A 126 -4.55 22.75 -3.18
N LYS A 127 -4.76 21.99 -2.10
CA LYS A 127 -3.73 21.59 -1.12
C LYS A 127 -3.74 20.07 -0.94
N PRO A 128 -3.23 19.32 -1.93
CA PRO A 128 -3.32 17.88 -1.93
C PRO A 128 -2.52 17.27 -0.78
N ILE A 129 -3.01 16.16 -0.26
CA ILE A 129 -2.27 15.30 0.65
C ILE A 129 -2.25 13.88 0.11
N LEU A 130 -1.11 13.22 0.26
CA LEU A 130 -1.01 11.78 0.06
C LEU A 130 -1.55 11.09 1.30
N VAL A 131 -2.51 10.20 1.11
CA VAL A 131 -3.08 9.37 2.17
C VAL A 131 -2.95 7.90 1.80
N LYS A 132 -2.89 7.04 2.80
CA LYS A 132 -3.15 5.61 2.54
C LYS A 132 -4.61 5.48 2.10
N ARG A 133 -4.89 4.66 1.08
CA ARG A 133 -6.28 4.46 0.59
C ARG A 133 -7.24 4.17 1.75
N GLY A 134 -8.39 4.85 1.80
CA GLY A 134 -9.37 4.70 2.88
C GLY A 134 -9.04 5.42 4.20
N SER A 135 -7.98 6.24 4.24
CA SER A 135 -7.65 7.14 5.34
C SER A 135 -7.84 8.60 4.90
N THR A 136 -8.14 9.49 5.85
CA THR A 136 -8.08 10.95 5.65
C THR A 136 -6.87 11.59 6.32
N THR A 137 -6.08 10.81 7.06
CA THR A 137 -4.86 11.27 7.72
C THR A 137 -3.71 11.34 6.73
N LYS A 138 -3.04 12.50 6.67
CA LYS A 138 -1.82 12.72 5.88
C LYS A 138 -0.79 11.64 6.20
N TYR A 139 -0.28 10.96 5.16
CA TYR A 139 0.73 9.91 5.31
C TYR A 139 2.15 10.48 5.48
N LYS A 140 2.56 11.36 4.56
CA LYS A 140 3.85 12.06 4.59
C LYS A 140 3.74 13.42 3.89
N ASP A 141 4.67 14.31 4.18
CA ASP A 141 4.81 15.54 3.39
C ASP A 141 5.35 15.23 1.99
N MET A 142 4.82 15.94 1.00
CA MET A 142 5.15 15.75 -0.41
C MET A 142 4.85 17.03 -1.18
N THR A 143 5.40 17.14 -2.39
CA THR A 143 5.09 18.20 -3.33
C THR A 143 4.46 17.59 -4.59
N PHE A 144 3.70 18.40 -5.31
CA PHE A 144 2.87 18.00 -6.43
C PHE A 144 3.11 18.92 -7.61
N TYR A 145 2.96 18.38 -8.82
CA TYR A 145 2.84 19.18 -10.03
C TYR A 145 1.37 19.51 -10.27
N PHE A 146 1.08 20.77 -10.58
CA PHE A 146 -0.27 21.26 -10.83
C PHE A 146 -0.34 21.76 -12.27
N VAL A 147 -1.16 21.13 -13.10
CA VAL A 147 -1.36 21.54 -14.48
C VAL A 147 -2.81 21.94 -14.65
N PHE A 148 -3.05 23.20 -15.02
CA PHE A 148 -4.37 23.73 -15.38
C PHE A 148 -4.44 23.88 -16.89
N MET A 149 -5.54 23.46 -17.51
CA MET A 149 -5.67 23.38 -18.97
C MET A 149 -7.05 23.84 -19.44
N ASP A 150 -7.11 24.39 -20.66
CA ASP A 150 -8.39 24.60 -21.35
C ASP A 150 -8.92 23.30 -21.97
N SER A 151 -10.09 23.39 -22.63
CA SER A 151 -10.72 22.24 -23.30
C SER A 151 -9.92 21.67 -24.48
N ALA A 152 -8.97 22.42 -25.03
CA ALA A 152 -8.07 21.96 -26.09
C ALA A 152 -6.78 21.33 -25.54
N GLY A 153 -6.60 21.32 -24.21
CA GLY A 153 -5.41 20.81 -23.54
C GLY A 153 -4.25 21.81 -23.47
N VAL A 154 -4.49 23.08 -23.78
CA VAL A 154 -3.46 24.13 -23.65
C VAL A 154 -3.24 24.44 -22.17
N VAL A 155 -1.98 24.36 -21.73
CA VAL A 155 -1.60 24.66 -20.34
C VAL A 155 -1.73 26.16 -20.06
N LEU A 156 -2.52 26.49 -19.04
CA LEU A 156 -2.86 27.85 -18.61
C LEU A 156 -1.90 28.41 -17.56
N ASN A 157 -1.13 27.53 -16.90
CA ASN A 157 -0.13 27.91 -15.90
C ASN A 157 1.31 27.48 -16.29
N PRO A 158 1.78 27.77 -17.53
CA PRO A 158 3.02 27.19 -18.06
C PRO A 158 4.29 27.55 -17.26
N SER A 159 4.27 28.67 -16.52
CA SER A 159 5.38 29.09 -15.66
C SER A 159 5.52 28.26 -14.38
N THR A 160 4.45 27.57 -13.94
CA THR A 160 4.42 26.83 -12.67
C THR A 160 4.14 25.35 -12.84
N SER A 161 3.60 24.91 -13.97
CA SER A 161 3.18 23.52 -14.21
C SER A 161 4.29 22.49 -14.06
N GLY A 162 5.52 22.85 -14.42
CA GLY A 162 6.72 22.01 -14.25
C GLY A 162 7.42 22.15 -12.89
N THR A 163 6.90 22.95 -11.97
CA THR A 163 7.51 23.20 -10.65
C THR A 163 6.66 22.56 -9.56
N ALA A 164 7.23 21.62 -8.82
CA ALA A 164 6.50 20.98 -7.74
C ALA A 164 6.29 21.93 -6.55
N ALA A 165 5.08 21.95 -6.01
CA ALA A 165 4.68 22.80 -4.90
C ALA A 165 3.77 22.04 -3.92
N THR A 166 3.52 22.60 -2.75
CA THR A 166 2.55 22.05 -1.77
C THR A 166 1.11 22.49 -2.07
N SER A 167 0.93 23.46 -2.97
CA SER A 167 -0.38 23.96 -3.40
C SER A 167 -0.32 24.49 -4.83
N GLY A 168 -1.46 24.45 -5.52
CA GLY A 168 -1.66 25.06 -6.83
C GLY A 168 -2.94 25.88 -6.83
N THR A 169 -2.94 26.97 -7.59
CA THR A 169 -4.06 27.92 -7.62
C THR A 169 -4.59 28.06 -9.05
N CYS A 170 -5.86 27.73 -9.24
CA CYS A 170 -6.61 28.10 -10.43
C CYS A 170 -7.18 29.51 -10.22
N THR A 171 -6.99 30.39 -11.19
CA THR A 171 -7.40 31.80 -11.10
C THR A 171 -8.52 32.14 -12.06
N TRP A 172 -9.23 33.24 -11.78
CA TRP A 172 -10.18 33.83 -12.72
C TRP A 172 -9.61 34.03 -14.13
N ASP A 173 -8.37 34.51 -14.26
CA ASP A 173 -7.76 34.74 -15.57
C ASP A 173 -7.59 33.45 -16.38
N MET A 174 -7.32 32.32 -15.70
CA MET A 174 -7.29 31.00 -16.36
C MET A 174 -8.68 30.61 -16.88
N CYS A 175 -9.74 30.87 -16.11
CA CYS A 175 -11.13 30.63 -16.57
C CYS A 175 -11.48 31.50 -17.79
N GLN A 176 -11.06 32.78 -17.77
CA GLN A 176 -11.27 33.69 -18.90
C GLN A 176 -10.52 33.23 -20.15
N GLN A 177 -9.28 32.77 -20.00
CA GLN A 177 -8.49 32.24 -21.10
C GLN A 177 -9.06 30.92 -21.64
N ALA A 178 -9.54 30.03 -20.76
CA ALA A 178 -10.18 28.78 -21.15
C ALA A 178 -11.54 29.00 -21.84
N GLY A 179 -12.17 30.16 -21.64
CA GLY A 179 -13.52 30.45 -22.13
C GLY A 179 -14.60 29.60 -21.46
N GLY A 180 -14.33 29.08 -20.25
CA GLY A 180 -15.21 28.14 -19.55
C GLY A 180 -14.48 27.35 -18.46
N ASN A 181 -14.80 26.06 -18.36
CA ASN A 181 -14.21 25.18 -17.35
C ASN A 181 -12.71 25.00 -17.57
N VAL A 182 -11.96 25.05 -16.47
CA VAL A 182 -10.54 24.72 -16.44
C VAL A 182 -10.38 23.28 -16.00
N ALA A 183 -9.79 22.45 -16.85
CA ALA A 183 -9.38 21.10 -16.47
C ALA A 183 -8.10 21.16 -15.64
N TRP A 184 -7.90 20.21 -14.73
CA TRP A 184 -6.67 20.12 -13.96
C TRP A 184 -6.13 18.69 -13.89
N THR A 185 -4.81 18.58 -13.78
CA THR A 185 -4.10 17.35 -13.44
C THR A 185 -3.18 17.65 -12.27
N ILE A 186 -3.25 16.83 -11.22
CA ILE A 186 -2.41 16.94 -10.04
C ILE A 186 -1.69 15.61 -9.86
N THR A 187 -0.36 15.63 -9.92
CA THR A 187 0.48 14.43 -9.78
C THR A 187 1.56 14.62 -8.73
N THR A 188 2.00 13.52 -8.15
CA THR A 188 3.06 13.51 -7.14
C THR A 188 4.42 13.78 -7.77
N LYS A 189 5.28 14.58 -7.12
CA LYS A 189 6.72 14.55 -7.43
C LYS A 189 7.32 13.34 -6.71
N GLU A 190 7.81 12.37 -7.50
CA GLU A 190 8.54 11.20 -7.01
C GLU A 190 9.76 11.58 -6.16
#